data_AF-A0A1A8E214-F1
#
_entry.id   AF-A0A1A8E214-F1
#
_cell.length_a   1.000
_cell.length_b   1.000
_cell.length_c   1.000
_cell.angle_alpha   90.00
_cell.angle_beta   90.00
_cell.angle_gamma   90.00
#
_symmetry.space_group_name_H-M   'P 1'
#
loop_
_entity.id
_entity.type
_entity.pdbx_description
1 polymer ?
#
loop_
_entity_poly.entity_id
_entity_poly.type
_entity_poly.pdbx_seq_one_letter_code
_entity_poly.pdbx_strand_id
1 'polypeptide(L)'
;PAPNGFKPDYLGEFKRELNSVVLKDMRSNKDNISITVLAVDITRKESMYGYHGQRSLDFLRITMAMPRLIAPAKRLLEQGFKFGHYPIQNYQAYEANIDFEIRFMVDSDVVGCCWIELPKGKYRVREEKSHGDT
;
A
#
# COMPACT_ATOMS: atom_id res chain seq x y z
N PRO A 1 -9.75 -0.91 -9.56
CA PRO A 1 -10.98 -1.62 -9.11
C PRO A 1 -10.69 -3.11 -8.89
N ALA A 2 -11.48 -3.76 -8.03
CA ALA A 2 -11.44 -5.21 -7.92
C ALA A 2 -12.01 -5.84 -9.22
N PRO A 3 -11.44 -6.94 -9.73
CA PRO A 3 -12.00 -7.65 -10.88
C PRO A 3 -13.44 -8.10 -10.62
N ASN A 4 -14.24 -8.24 -11.68
CA ASN A 4 -15.61 -8.73 -11.55
C ASN A 4 -15.62 -10.12 -10.89
N GLY A 5 -16.44 -10.28 -9.85
CA GLY A 5 -16.53 -11.54 -9.11
C GLY A 5 -15.34 -11.82 -8.18
N PHE A 6 -14.46 -10.85 -7.92
CA PHE A 6 -13.40 -10.97 -6.93
C PHE A 6 -14.02 -11.09 -5.52
N LYS A 7 -13.67 -12.16 -4.80
CA LYS A 7 -14.19 -12.48 -3.46
C LYS A 7 -13.10 -12.33 -2.39
N PRO A 8 -13.48 -12.12 -1.11
CA PRO A 8 -12.56 -12.07 0.01
C PRO A 8 -11.62 -13.29 0.11
N ASP A 9 -12.10 -14.47 -0.29
CA ASP A 9 -11.33 -15.73 -0.26
C ASP A 9 -10.05 -15.66 -1.11
N TYR A 10 -10.01 -14.80 -2.12
CA TYR A 10 -8.86 -14.64 -3.00
C TYR A 10 -7.80 -13.65 -2.48
N LEU A 11 -8.10 -12.89 -1.41
CA LEU A 11 -7.18 -11.87 -0.87
C LEU A 11 -5.85 -12.47 -0.40
N GLY A 12 -5.89 -13.64 0.23
CA GLY A 12 -4.70 -14.31 0.73
C GLY A 12 -3.77 -14.78 -0.39
N GLU A 13 -4.33 -15.30 -1.49
CA GLU A 13 -3.56 -15.69 -2.67
C GLU A 13 -3.01 -14.47 -3.42
N PHE A 14 -3.85 -13.46 -3.66
CA PHE A 14 -3.46 -12.21 -4.31
C PHE A 14 -2.31 -11.52 -3.57
N LYS A 15 -2.42 -11.37 -2.24
CA LYS A 15 -1.36 -10.79 -1.39
C LYS A 15 -0.05 -11.55 -1.54
N ARG A 16 -0.09 -12.88 -1.48
CA ARG A 16 1.10 -13.74 -1.53
C ARG A 16 1.80 -13.64 -2.87
N GLU A 17 1.04 -13.68 -3.96
CA GLU A 17 1.59 -13.58 -5.30
C GLU A 17 2.16 -12.19 -5.56
N LEU A 18 1.44 -11.13 -5.17
CA LEU A 18 1.95 -9.76 -5.30
C LEU A 18 3.23 -9.56 -4.48
N ASN A 19 3.29 -10.11 -3.27
CA ASN A 19 4.49 -10.08 -2.45
C ASN A 19 5.68 -10.75 -3.15
N SER A 20 5.45 -11.93 -3.77
CA SER A 20 6.47 -12.69 -4.49
C SER A 20 7.02 -11.92 -5.69
N VAL A 21 6.14 -11.37 -6.53
CA VAL A 21 6.58 -10.68 -7.76
C VAL A 21 7.29 -9.37 -7.44
N VAL A 22 6.82 -8.60 -6.46
CA VAL A 22 7.49 -7.36 -6.05
C VAL A 22 8.86 -7.66 -5.44
N LEU A 23 8.97 -8.72 -4.62
CA LEU A 23 10.25 -9.12 -4.04
C LEU A 23 11.25 -9.57 -5.11
N LYS A 24 10.80 -10.32 -6.13
CA LYS A 24 11.64 -10.75 -7.26
C LYS A 24 12.08 -9.59 -8.17
N ASP A 25 11.26 -8.54 -8.28
CA ASP A 25 11.57 -7.35 -9.09
C ASP A 25 12.66 -6.47 -8.45
N MET A 26 12.92 -6.64 -7.16
CA MET A 26 13.96 -5.89 -6.46
C MET A 26 15.36 -6.25 -6.98
N ARG A 27 16.04 -5.28 -7.60
CA ARG A 27 17.44 -5.43 -8.05
C ARG A 27 18.44 -5.55 -6.90
N SER A 28 18.11 -4.99 -5.73
CA SER A 28 18.94 -5.00 -4.53
C SER A 28 18.06 -5.00 -3.29
N ASN A 29 18.38 -5.87 -2.33
CA ASN A 29 17.64 -6.04 -1.08
C ASN A 29 18.50 -5.69 0.14
N LYS A 30 19.01 -4.46 0.20
CA LYS A 30 19.92 -4.01 1.28
C LYS A 30 19.32 -4.14 2.69
N ASP A 31 18.00 -3.99 2.81
CA ASP A 31 17.31 -4.03 4.11
C ASP A 31 16.80 -5.44 4.47
N ASN A 32 17.21 -6.48 3.73
CA ASN A 32 16.78 -7.87 3.91
C ASN A 32 15.24 -8.02 4.02
N ILE A 33 14.52 -7.30 3.17
CA ILE A 33 13.06 -7.32 3.14
C ILE A 33 12.58 -8.69 2.68
N SER A 34 11.70 -9.31 3.46
CA SER A 34 11.02 -10.55 3.12
C SER A 34 9.54 -10.34 2.81
N ILE A 35 8.96 -9.25 3.32
CA ILE A 35 7.55 -8.89 3.16
C ILE A 35 7.47 -7.51 2.53
N THR A 36 6.94 -7.46 1.30
CA THR A 36 6.72 -6.25 0.51
C THR A 36 5.26 -5.79 0.58
N VAL A 37 4.32 -6.73 0.76
CA VAL A 37 2.87 -6.45 0.87
C VAL A 37 2.37 -6.86 2.26
N LEU A 38 1.91 -5.89 3.04
CA LEU A 38 1.42 -6.10 4.42
C LEU A 38 -0.03 -6.58 4.46
N ALA A 39 -0.90 -6.01 3.62
CA ALA A 39 -2.32 -6.34 3.59
C ALA A 39 -2.92 -6.09 2.21
N VAL A 40 -4.00 -6.79 1.91
CA VAL A 40 -4.87 -6.52 0.76
C VAL A 40 -6.30 -6.65 1.27
N ASP A 41 -7.11 -5.61 1.08
CA ASP A 41 -8.50 -5.53 1.54
C ASP A 41 -9.43 -5.16 0.39
N ILE A 42 -10.71 -5.53 0.48
CA ILE A 42 -11.76 -5.01 -0.40
C ILE A 42 -12.39 -3.80 0.28
N THR A 43 -12.50 -2.69 -0.45
CA THR A 43 -13.13 -1.46 0.04
C THR A 43 -14.13 -0.93 -0.98
N ARG A 44 -15.25 -0.39 -0.50
CA ARG A 44 -16.27 0.25 -1.33
C ARG A 44 -15.91 1.72 -1.52
N LYS A 45 -15.57 2.11 -2.74
CA LYS A 45 -15.16 3.47 -3.13
C LYS A 45 -15.78 3.87 -4.47
N GLU A 46 -15.65 5.13 -4.85
CA GLU A 46 -16.10 5.66 -6.14
C GLU A 46 -14.93 6.41 -6.77
N SER A 47 -14.81 6.34 -8.10
CA SER A 47 -13.81 7.13 -8.82
C SER A 47 -14.27 8.57 -8.93
N MET A 48 -13.38 9.52 -8.61
CA MET A 48 -13.64 10.94 -8.78
C MET A 48 -13.68 11.39 -10.25
N TYR A 49 -13.07 10.62 -11.16
CA TYR A 49 -12.94 11.02 -12.57
C TYR A 49 -14.20 10.68 -13.37
N GLY A 50 -15.03 11.69 -13.63
CA GLY A 50 -16.31 11.53 -14.34
C GLY A 50 -17.49 11.28 -13.40
N TYR A 51 -18.71 11.33 -13.95
CA TYR A 51 -19.94 11.11 -13.19
C TYR A 51 -20.41 9.66 -13.33
N HIS A 52 -20.45 8.92 -12.21
CA HIS A 52 -20.80 7.49 -12.20
C HIS A 52 -22.19 7.20 -11.60
N GLY A 53 -23.00 8.23 -11.38
CA GLY A 53 -24.33 8.07 -10.81
C GLY A 53 -24.33 7.63 -9.35
N GLN A 54 -23.35 8.09 -8.55
CA GLN A 54 -23.21 7.78 -7.11
C GLN A 54 -23.08 6.27 -6.84
N ARG A 55 -22.39 5.57 -7.74
CA ARG A 55 -22.22 4.12 -7.66
C ARG A 55 -20.86 3.80 -7.04
N SER A 56 -20.90 3.21 -5.86
CA SER A 56 -19.71 2.64 -5.25
C SER A 56 -19.39 1.27 -5.84
N LEU A 57 -18.13 1.06 -6.18
CA LEU A 57 -17.56 -0.20 -6.65
C LEU A 57 -16.60 -0.77 -5.60
N ASP A 58 -16.29 -2.05 -5.74
CA ASP A 58 -15.25 -2.68 -4.94
C ASP A 58 -13.86 -2.34 -5.50
N PHE A 59 -12.96 -1.93 -4.61
CA PHE A 59 -11.56 -1.62 -4.87
C PHE A 59 -10.66 -2.45 -3.97
N LEU A 60 -9.53 -2.88 -4.53
CA LEU A 60 -8.47 -3.51 -3.75
C LEU A 60 -7.61 -2.41 -3.11
N ARG A 61 -7.59 -2.35 -1.78
CA ARG A 61 -6.65 -1.54 -1.00
C ARG A 61 -5.43 -2.41 -0.71
N ILE A 62 -4.26 -2.00 -1.20
CA ILE A 62 -3.01 -2.73 -1.02
C ILE A 62 -2.11 -1.91 -0.09
N THR A 63 -1.72 -2.49 1.04
CA THR A 63 -0.83 -1.87 2.01
C THR A 63 0.59 -2.37 1.78
N MET A 64 1.49 -1.47 1.35
CA MET A 64 2.90 -1.78 1.08
C MET A 64 3.76 -1.63 2.34
N ALA A 65 4.82 -2.43 2.45
CA ALA A 65 5.73 -2.39 3.61
C ALA A 65 6.59 -1.13 3.66
N MET A 66 6.90 -0.55 2.50
CA MET A 66 7.64 0.71 2.41
C MET A 66 7.14 1.56 1.23
N PRO A 67 7.21 2.91 1.33
CA PRO A 67 6.79 3.80 0.25
C PRO A 67 7.50 3.53 -1.08
N ARG A 68 8.81 3.24 -1.04
CA ARG A 68 9.61 2.96 -2.26
C ARG A 68 9.16 1.74 -3.05
N LEU A 69 8.38 0.84 -2.45
CA LEU A 69 7.86 -0.35 -3.11
C LEU A 69 6.53 -0.09 -3.84
N ILE A 70 5.90 1.07 -3.64
CA ILE A 70 4.64 1.43 -4.30
C ILE A 70 4.85 1.54 -5.82
N ALA A 71 5.91 2.22 -6.26
CA ALA A 71 6.22 2.39 -7.68
C ALA A 71 6.42 1.05 -8.44
N PRO A 72 7.27 0.11 -8.00
CA PRO A 72 7.41 -1.18 -8.68
C PRO A 72 6.13 -2.02 -8.60
N ALA A 73 5.42 -2.03 -7.47
CA ALA A 73 4.16 -2.75 -7.35
C ALA A 73 3.10 -2.23 -8.34
N LYS A 74 2.93 -0.91 -8.42
CA LYS A 74 2.06 -0.26 -9.42
C LYS A 74 2.42 -0.69 -10.83
N ARG A 75 3.70 -0.61 -11.21
CA ARG A 75 4.14 -0.96 -12.56
C ARG A 75 3.83 -2.41 -12.90
N LEU A 76 4.12 -3.35 -11.99
CA LEU A 76 3.85 -4.78 -12.19
C LEU A 76 2.35 -5.06 -12.33
N LEU A 77 1.52 -4.39 -11.53
CA LEU A 77 0.07 -4.48 -11.59
C LEU A 77 -0.50 -3.93 -12.90
N GLU A 78 0.03 -2.82 -13.41
CA GLU A 78 -0.43 -2.16 -14.65
C GLU A 78 0.05 -2.88 -15.93
N GLN A 79 1.23 -3.51 -15.90
CA GLN A 79 1.80 -4.25 -17.04
C GLN A 79 1.18 -5.64 -17.24
N GLY A 80 0.52 -6.18 -16.21
CA GLY A 80 -0.13 -7.47 -16.22
C GLY A 80 0.30 -8.32 -15.04
N PHE A 81 -0.67 -8.69 -14.22
CA PHE A 81 -0.47 -9.49 -13.03
C PHE A 81 -1.35 -10.74 -13.07
N LYS A 82 -0.74 -11.88 -12.76
CA LYS A 82 -1.40 -13.19 -12.67
C LYS A 82 -1.40 -13.64 -11.22
N PHE A 83 -2.52 -14.16 -10.76
CA PHE A 83 -2.61 -14.86 -9.49
C PHE A 83 -3.65 -15.98 -9.59
N GLY A 84 -3.38 -17.10 -8.91
CA GLY A 84 -4.25 -18.26 -8.91
C GLY A 84 -4.77 -18.68 -10.28
N HIS A 85 -6.09 -18.88 -10.36
CA HIS A 85 -6.79 -19.28 -11.58
C HIS A 85 -7.19 -18.11 -12.48
N TYR A 86 -6.95 -16.87 -12.07
CA TYR A 86 -7.29 -15.71 -12.89
C TYR A 86 -6.32 -15.56 -14.07
N PRO A 87 -6.80 -15.15 -15.26
CA PRO A 87 -5.91 -14.79 -16.36
C PRO A 87 -5.04 -13.58 -15.97
N ILE A 88 -3.95 -13.39 -16.72
CA ILE A 88 -3.15 -12.16 -16.63
C ILE A 88 -4.09 -10.98 -16.89
N GLN A 89 -4.12 -10.03 -15.98
CA GLN A 89 -4.95 -8.84 -16.09
C GLN A 89 -4.21 -7.62 -15.57
N ASN A 90 -4.58 -6.46 -16.12
CA ASN A 90 -3.99 -5.19 -15.74
C ASN A 90 -4.86 -4.54 -14.67
N TYR A 91 -4.23 -4.03 -13.62
CA TYR A 91 -4.90 -3.33 -12.54
C TYR A 91 -4.51 -1.86 -12.58
N GLN A 92 -5.48 -1.00 -12.87
CA GLN A 92 -5.29 0.43 -12.77
C GLN A 92 -5.04 0.83 -11.31
N ALA A 93 -3.96 1.56 -11.07
CA ALA A 93 -3.66 2.10 -9.75
C ALA A 93 -4.43 3.41 -9.50
N TYR A 94 -4.79 3.64 -8.24
CA TYR A 94 -5.42 4.87 -7.75
C TYR A 94 -4.62 5.36 -6.56
N GLU A 95 -4.51 6.68 -6.41
CA GLU A 95 -3.86 7.32 -5.25
C GLU A 95 -2.42 6.85 -4.97
N ALA A 96 -1.77 6.16 -5.91
CA ALA A 96 -0.43 5.59 -5.78
C ALA A 96 0.70 6.59 -6.08
N ASN A 97 0.36 7.83 -6.41
CA ASN A 97 1.30 8.92 -6.73
C ASN A 97 1.10 10.12 -5.79
N ILE A 98 0.92 9.83 -4.50
CA ILE A 98 0.83 10.83 -3.44
C ILE A 98 2.04 10.58 -2.52
N ASP A 99 2.73 11.65 -2.17
CA ASP A 99 3.89 11.57 -1.27
C ASP A 99 3.48 11.02 0.10
N PHE A 100 4.35 10.22 0.70
CA PHE A 100 4.03 9.48 1.93
C PHE A 100 3.74 10.43 3.09
N GLU A 101 4.48 11.54 3.18
CA GLU A 101 4.31 12.59 4.18
C GLU A 101 2.94 13.25 4.05
N ILE A 102 2.51 13.56 2.82
CA ILE A 102 1.20 14.16 2.55
C ILE A 102 0.09 13.17 2.90
N ARG A 103 0.25 11.88 2.56
CA ARG A 103 -0.71 10.84 2.96
C ARG A 103 -0.83 10.76 4.48
N PHE A 104 0.30 10.72 5.19
CA PHE A 104 0.32 10.68 6.65
C PHE A 104 -0.39 11.88 7.28
N MET A 105 -0.15 13.08 6.74
CA MET A 105 -0.80 14.32 7.17
C MET A 105 -2.32 14.25 7.02
N VAL A 106 -2.81 13.83 5.85
CA VAL A 106 -4.25 13.68 5.59
C VAL A 106 -4.87 12.61 6.50
N ASP A 107 -4.22 11.45 6.66
CA ASP A 107 -4.76 10.34 7.44
C ASP A 107 -4.78 10.64 8.95
N SER A 108 -3.89 11.51 9.42
CA SER A 108 -3.75 11.86 10.85
C SER A 108 -4.36 13.21 11.21
N ASP A 109 -4.99 13.90 10.26
CA ASP A 109 -5.49 15.28 10.41
C ASP A 109 -4.42 16.27 10.89
N VAL A 110 -3.19 16.08 10.40
CA VAL A 110 -2.03 16.91 10.73
C VAL A 110 -1.81 17.93 9.61
N VAL A 111 -1.73 19.20 9.98
CA VAL A 111 -1.46 20.30 9.05
C VAL A 111 -0.09 20.93 9.29
N GLY A 112 0.35 21.78 8.36
CA GLY A 112 1.59 22.53 8.53
C GLY A 112 1.57 23.38 9.80
N CYS A 113 2.67 23.33 10.56
CA CYS A 113 2.86 24.11 11.79
C CYS A 113 1.79 23.91 12.88
N CYS A 114 1.12 22.75 12.92
CA CYS A 114 0.16 22.45 13.99
C CYS A 114 0.86 22.01 15.29
N TRP A 115 0.10 22.06 16.38
CA TRP A 115 0.48 21.45 17.65
C TRP A 115 0.15 19.95 17.64
N ILE A 116 1.06 19.12 18.15
CA ILE A 116 0.86 17.68 18.33
C ILE A 116 0.90 17.36 19.82
N GLU A 117 -0.11 16.65 20.32
CA GLU A 117 -0.17 16.18 21.70
C GLU A 117 0.10 14.67 21.76
N LEU A 118 0.97 14.24 22.67
CA LEU A 118 1.23 12.83 22.95
C LEU A 118 0.63 12.47 24.33
N PRO A 119 -0.42 11.64 24.40
CA PRO A 119 -1.04 11.29 25.67
C PRO A 119 -0.08 10.54 26.61
N LYS A 120 -0.23 10.76 27.92
CA LYS A 120 0.55 10.08 28.95
C LYS A 120 0.45 8.56 28.79
N GLY A 121 1.60 7.87 28.83
CA GLY A 121 1.67 6.41 28.73
C GLY A 121 1.53 5.84 27.31
N LYS A 122 1.40 6.70 26.28
CA LYS A 122 1.38 6.27 24.86
C LYS A 122 2.72 6.43 24.15
N TYR A 123 3.72 6.99 24.82
CA TYR A 123 5.07 7.18 24.28
C TYR A 123 6.16 6.67 25.23
N ARG A 124 7.33 6.36 24.67
CA ARG A 124 8.55 6.05 25.39
C ARG A 124 9.70 6.85 24.79
N VAL A 125 10.46 7.54 25.64
CA VAL A 125 11.68 8.23 25.21
C VAL A 125 12.71 7.17 24.80
N ARG A 126 13.31 7.31 23.62
CA ARG A 126 14.39 6.43 23.18
C ARG A 126 15.68 6.82 23.90
N GLU A 127 16.48 5.84 24.28
CA GLU A 127 17.84 6.08 24.77
C GLU A 127 18.67 6.71 23.64
N GLU A 128 19.42 7.77 23.96
CA GLU A 128 20.36 8.34 23.01
C GLU A 128 21.47 7.32 22.74
N LYS A 129 21.75 7.06 21.46
CA LYS A 129 22.95 6.31 21.09
C LYS A 129 24.16 7.18 21.41
N SER A 130 25.03 6.72 22.31
CA SER A 130 26.36 7.28 22.51
C SER A 130 27.08 7.34 21.16
N HIS A 131 27.69 8.49 20.83
CA HIS A 131 28.34 8.82 19.55
C HIS A 131 29.58 7.96 19.20
N GLY A 132 29.69 6.71 19.68
CA GLY A 132 30.91 5.90 19.62
C GLY A 132 30.79 4.51 18.97
N ASP A 133 29.58 3.97 18.78
CA ASP A 133 29.44 2.60 18.25
C ASP A 133 28.89 2.60 16.82
N THR A 134 29.82 2.76 15.87
CA THR A 134 29.68 2.34 14.46
C THR A 134 30.34 1.00 14.25
#